data_AF-A0A1V2ES24-F1
#
_entry.id   AF-A0A1V2ES24-F1
#
_cell.length_a   1.000
_cell.length_b   1.000
_cell.length_c   1.000
_cell.angle_alpha   90.00
_cell.angle_beta   90.00
_cell.angle_gamma   90.00
#
_symmetry.space_group_name_H-M   'P 1'
#
loop_
_entity.id
_entity.type
_entity.pdbx_description
1 polymer ?
#
loop_
_entity_poly.entity_id
_entity_poly.type
_entity_poly.pdbx_seq_one_letter_code
_entity_poly.pdbx_strand_id
1 'polypeptide(L)'
;MASIAPQRPRIIDDRRFFFALAVAMAIVNVLGFGLQFAMGRSTFAAPALVHVHALVFVAWVGFFVFQSWLVASGRISQHRRLGWLGAGWAAVMIVIGIAMTVSVVRAGRAPFFFLPGYFLVMNVLAVLTFAGLLWWGVARRRQTEWHRRLVMCAMTAIMGPAFGRLLPAPLMIPWSAWGIFAGMMLFPLAGMVHDVRRHGWVHPAWWYGVAILIGMQVTMDLVVLTPIGVGLYAMVTAGAPGAQVAPFAYPPFPLPFAPTA
;
A
#
# COMPACT_ATOMS: atom_id res chain seq x y z
N MET A 1 -12.78 -5.13 57.50
CA MET A 1 -13.24 -5.14 56.10
C MET A 1 -12.20 -4.42 55.24
N ALA A 2 -11.41 -5.16 54.45
CA ALA A 2 -10.45 -4.55 53.54
C ALA A 2 -11.19 -4.07 52.28
N SER A 3 -11.19 -2.76 52.04
CA SER A 3 -11.76 -2.16 50.85
C SER A 3 -10.89 -2.55 49.64
N ILE A 4 -11.48 -3.29 48.69
CA ILE A 4 -10.85 -3.56 47.39
C ILE A 4 -10.90 -2.25 46.61
N ALA A 5 -9.77 -1.53 46.57
CA ALA A 5 -9.64 -0.38 45.70
C ALA A 5 -9.88 -0.81 44.25
N PRO A 6 -10.73 -0.11 43.47
CA PRO A 6 -10.94 -0.44 42.06
C PRO A 6 -9.60 -0.33 41.34
N GLN A 7 -9.12 -1.46 40.80
CA GLN A 7 -7.94 -1.46 39.96
C GLN A 7 -8.19 -0.52 38.79
N ARG A 8 -7.44 0.59 38.72
CA ARG A 8 -7.48 1.47 37.55
C ARG A 8 -7.21 0.60 36.32
N PRO A 9 -8.04 0.68 35.26
CA PRO A 9 -7.81 -0.11 34.06
C PRO A 9 -6.38 0.14 33.59
N ARG A 10 -5.60 -0.94 33.48
CA ARG A 10 -4.21 -0.87 33.06
C ARG A 10 -4.19 -0.33 31.64
N ILE A 11 -3.76 0.92 31.46
CA ILE A 11 -3.57 1.50 30.13
C ILE A 11 -2.45 0.71 29.48
N ILE A 12 -2.80 -0.19 28.56
CA ILE A 12 -1.82 -0.98 27.82
C ILE A 12 -1.17 -0.05 26.78
N ASP A 13 0.14 0.13 26.90
CA ASP A 13 0.90 0.96 25.97
C ASP A 13 1.32 0.15 24.73
N ASP A 14 0.54 0.29 23.65
CA ASP A 14 0.83 -0.35 22.37
C ASP A 14 1.75 0.47 21.46
N ARG A 15 2.23 1.65 21.88
CA ARG A 15 2.94 2.58 20.98
C ARG A 15 4.18 1.93 20.34
N ARG A 16 4.91 1.12 21.11
CA ARG A 16 6.09 0.39 20.63
C ARG A 16 5.74 -0.65 19.58
N PHE A 17 4.61 -1.34 19.72
CA PHE A 17 4.14 -2.32 18.74
C PHE A 17 3.83 -1.65 17.41
N PHE A 18 3.03 -0.58 17.42
CA PHE A 18 2.68 0.14 16.19
C PHE A 18 3.91 0.76 15.52
N PHE A 19 4.88 1.25 16.29
CA PHE A 19 6.15 1.70 15.73
C PHE A 19 6.96 0.56 15.10
N ALA A 20 7.09 -0.58 15.78
CA ALA A 20 7.77 -1.75 15.23
C ALA A 20 7.08 -2.26 13.96
N LEU A 21 5.75 -2.26 13.92
CA LEU A 21 4.96 -2.61 12.75
C LEU A 21 5.24 -1.64 11.59
N ALA A 22 5.27 -0.33 11.86
CA ALA A 22 5.61 0.68 10.84
C ALA A 22 7.03 0.47 10.27
N VAL A 23 8.00 0.17 11.13
CA VAL A 23 9.38 -0.15 10.72
C VAL A 23 9.41 -1.42 9.86
N ALA A 24 8.70 -2.48 10.25
CA ALA A 24 8.61 -3.71 9.47
C ALA A 24 8.01 -3.45 8.07
N MET A 25 6.96 -2.63 7.97
CA MET A 25 6.38 -2.21 6.69
C MET A 25 7.38 -1.42 5.83
N ALA A 26 8.16 -0.53 6.45
CA ALA A 26 9.20 0.20 5.75
C ALA A 26 10.35 -0.71 5.26
N ILE A 27 10.77 -1.68 6.06
CA ILE A 27 11.79 -2.67 5.67
C ILE A 27 11.31 -3.46 4.45
N VAL A 28 10.06 -3.92 4.41
CA VAL A 28 9.51 -4.61 3.24
C VAL A 28 9.56 -3.74 1.98
N ASN A 29 9.25 -2.44 2.10
CA ASN A 29 9.39 -1.51 0.98
C ASN A 29 10.86 -1.38 0.53
N VAL A 30 11.79 -1.15 1.46
CA VAL A 30 13.21 -1.02 1.12
C VAL A 30 13.76 -2.29 0.48
N LEU A 31 13.44 -3.47 1.03
CA LEU A 31 13.88 -4.75 0.48
C LEU A 31 13.31 -5.00 -0.91
N GLY A 32 12.02 -4.74 -1.14
CA GLY A 32 11.40 -4.97 -2.43
C GLY A 32 12.02 -4.14 -3.55
N PHE A 33 12.22 -2.84 -3.32
CA PHE A 33 12.81 -1.97 -4.34
C PHE A 33 14.33 -2.12 -4.42
N GLY A 34 15.01 -2.24 -3.28
CA GLY A 34 16.46 -2.42 -3.21
C GLY A 34 16.93 -3.71 -3.87
N LEU A 35 16.19 -4.81 -3.70
CA LEU A 35 16.50 -6.09 -4.35
C LEU A 35 16.46 -5.97 -5.88
N GLN A 36 15.45 -5.30 -6.43
CA GLN A 36 15.31 -5.14 -7.88
C GLN A 36 16.38 -4.21 -8.46
N PHE A 37 16.83 -3.21 -7.70
CA PHE A 37 17.97 -2.38 -8.07
C PHE A 37 19.28 -3.18 -8.04
N ALA A 38 19.53 -3.94 -6.96
CA ALA A 38 20.72 -4.79 -6.83
C ALA A 38 20.79 -5.88 -7.92
N MET A 39 19.64 -6.36 -8.41
CA MET A 39 19.54 -7.31 -9.53
C MET A 39 19.64 -6.65 -10.92
N GLY A 40 19.88 -5.33 -11.02
CA GLY A 40 20.01 -4.62 -12.30
C GLY A 40 18.69 -4.47 -13.07
N ARG A 41 17.54 -4.70 -12.43
CA ARG A 41 16.20 -4.57 -13.05
C ARG A 41 15.60 -3.18 -12.90
N SER A 42 16.28 -2.30 -12.16
CA SER A 42 15.96 -0.86 -12.02
C SER A 42 17.20 -0.04 -12.33
N THR A 43 17.03 1.14 -12.95
CA THR A 43 18.13 2.04 -13.33
C THR A 43 17.79 3.49 -13.01
N PHE A 44 18.82 4.31 -12.78
CA PHE A 44 18.68 5.76 -12.67
C PHE A 44 18.47 6.46 -14.02
N ALA A 45 18.61 5.76 -15.14
CA ALA A 45 18.26 6.27 -16.47
C ALA A 45 16.74 6.26 -16.74
N ALA A 46 15.91 6.14 -15.69
CA ALA A 46 14.46 6.11 -15.81
C ALA A 46 13.89 7.50 -16.17
N PRO A 47 12.69 7.58 -16.77
CA PRO A 47 12.04 8.85 -17.03
C PRO A 47 11.84 9.69 -15.76
N ALA A 48 11.87 11.01 -15.87
CA ALA A 48 11.75 11.95 -14.73
C ALA A 48 10.54 11.65 -13.82
N LEU A 49 9.39 11.24 -14.39
CA LEU A 49 8.20 10.88 -13.63
C LEU A 49 8.44 9.70 -12.66
N VAL A 50 9.30 8.74 -13.03
CA VAL A 50 9.68 7.62 -12.14
C VAL A 50 10.43 8.15 -10.92
N HIS A 51 11.34 9.11 -11.10
CA HIS A 51 12.08 9.74 -10.00
C HIS A 51 11.16 10.56 -9.09
N VAL A 52 10.25 11.34 -9.67
CA VAL A 52 9.25 12.10 -8.89
C VAL A 52 8.35 11.15 -8.09
N HIS A 53 7.85 10.09 -8.72
CA HIS A 53 7.08 9.06 -8.06
C HIS A 53 7.86 8.40 -6.92
N ALA A 54 9.09 7.95 -7.18
CA ALA A 54 9.94 7.34 -6.17
C ALA A 54 10.21 8.29 -5.00
N LEU A 55 10.55 9.56 -5.26
CA LEU A 55 10.81 10.56 -4.23
C LEU A 55 9.59 10.76 -3.32
N VAL A 56 8.41 10.95 -3.91
CA VAL A 56 7.15 11.20 -3.17
C VAL A 56 6.78 10.01 -2.29
N PHE A 57 6.90 8.79 -2.80
CA PHE A 57 6.49 7.58 -2.08
C PHE A 57 7.55 7.10 -1.06
N VAL A 58 8.84 7.23 -1.36
CA VAL A 58 9.90 6.93 -0.39
C VAL A 58 9.88 7.94 0.76
N ALA A 59 9.70 9.23 0.45
CA ALA A 59 9.53 10.26 1.48
C ALA A 59 8.29 9.99 2.34
N TRP A 60 7.19 9.50 1.75
CA TRP A 60 6.02 9.06 2.50
C TRP A 60 6.34 7.92 3.49
N VAL A 61 7.05 6.88 3.06
CA VAL A 61 7.46 5.76 3.93
C VAL A 61 8.29 6.28 5.12
N GLY A 62 9.26 7.15 4.85
CA GLY A 62 10.07 7.79 5.89
C GLY A 62 9.23 8.65 6.84
N PHE A 63 8.31 9.44 6.30
CA PHE A 63 7.38 10.25 7.08
C PHE A 63 6.46 9.40 7.95
N PHE A 64 5.94 8.29 7.44
CA PHE A 64 5.08 7.35 8.17
C PHE A 64 5.81 6.71 9.36
N VAL A 65 7.06 6.27 9.18
CA VAL A 65 7.91 5.78 10.27
C VAL A 65 8.21 6.90 11.26
N PHE A 66 8.55 8.09 10.79
CA PHE A 66 8.83 9.25 11.63
C PHE A 66 7.62 9.65 12.49
N GLN A 67 6.40 9.67 11.93
CA GLN A 67 5.17 9.92 12.67
C GLN A 67 4.94 8.86 13.76
N SER A 68 5.18 7.59 13.45
CA SER A 68 5.07 6.49 14.41
C SER A 68 6.12 6.60 15.52
N TRP A 69 7.34 7.01 15.19
CA TRP A 69 8.43 7.27 16.15
C TRP A 69 8.10 8.43 17.09
N LEU A 70 7.53 9.52 16.58
CA LEU A 70 7.10 10.65 17.43
C LEU A 70 6.13 10.18 18.51
N VAL A 71 5.18 9.31 18.14
CA VAL A 71 4.21 8.73 19.09
C VAL A 71 4.91 7.80 20.10
N ALA A 72 5.75 6.89 19.64
CA ALA A 72 6.50 5.97 20.51
C ALA A 72 7.46 6.71 21.46
N SER A 73 7.99 7.85 21.05
CA SER A 73 8.89 8.71 21.85
C SER A 73 8.14 9.72 22.73
N GLY A 74 6.81 9.67 22.79
CA GLY A 74 5.99 10.59 23.60
C GLY A 74 5.84 12.01 23.04
N ARG A 75 6.35 12.30 21.83
CA ARG A 75 6.32 13.61 21.16
C ARG A 75 4.98 13.86 20.44
N ILE A 76 3.88 13.70 21.16
CA ILE A 76 2.51 13.73 20.62
C ILE A 76 2.13 15.09 20.01
N SER A 77 2.63 16.20 20.56
CA SER A 77 2.38 17.55 20.02
C SER A 77 2.94 17.70 18.60
N GLN A 78 4.16 17.21 18.36
CA GLN A 78 4.79 17.22 17.04
C GLN A 78 4.07 16.30 16.06
N HIS A 79 3.66 15.10 16.49
CA HIS A 79 2.85 14.20 15.67
C HIS A 79 1.56 14.87 15.20
N ARG A 80 0.83 15.54 16.12
CA ARG A 80 -0.42 16.24 15.78
C ARG A 80 -0.20 17.42 14.83
N ARG A 81 0.87 18.20 15.03
CA ARG A 81 1.19 19.35 14.17
C ARG A 81 1.58 18.90 12.76
N LEU A 82 2.48 17.93 12.66
CA LEU A 82 3.00 17.44 11.39
C LEU A 82 2.02 16.50 10.67
N GLY A 83 1.12 15.83 11.39
CA GLY A 83 0.13 14.91 10.80
C GLY A 83 -0.76 15.56 9.73
N TRP A 84 -1.00 16.87 9.81
CA TRP A 84 -1.72 17.61 8.76
C TRP A 84 -0.96 17.68 7.43
N LEU A 85 0.38 17.77 7.48
CA LEU A 85 1.21 17.61 6.28
C LEU A 85 0.95 16.26 5.65
N GLY A 86 0.90 15.18 6.44
CA GLY A 86 0.59 13.84 5.96
C GLY A 86 -0.78 13.73 5.30
N ALA A 87 -1.80 14.37 5.87
CA ALA A 87 -3.15 14.37 5.29
C ALA A 87 -3.19 15.06 3.91
N GLY A 88 -2.47 16.17 3.74
CA GLY A 88 -2.33 16.86 2.45
C GLY A 88 -1.43 16.09 1.46
N TRP A 89 -0.35 15.48 1.95
CA TRP A 89 0.58 14.68 1.15
C TRP A 89 -0.11 13.52 0.43
N ALA A 90 -1.15 12.94 1.05
CA ALA A 90 -1.96 11.89 0.44
C ALA A 90 -2.60 12.33 -0.90
N ALA A 91 -3.01 13.60 -1.02
CA ALA A 91 -3.56 14.13 -2.27
C ALA A 91 -2.50 14.17 -3.39
N VAL A 92 -1.26 14.54 -3.03
CA VAL A 92 -0.12 14.49 -3.97
C VAL A 92 0.15 13.05 -4.40
N MET A 93 0.12 12.09 -3.47
CA MET A 93 0.31 10.68 -3.79
C MET A 93 -0.75 10.11 -4.72
N ILE A 94 -2.01 10.54 -4.59
CA ILE A 94 -3.09 10.16 -5.54
C ILE A 94 -2.71 10.61 -6.94
N VAL A 95 -2.42 11.90 -7.12
CA VAL A 95 -2.10 12.48 -8.44
C VAL A 95 -0.88 11.78 -9.05
N ILE A 96 0.21 11.68 -8.29
CA ILE A 96 1.46 11.10 -8.79
C ILE A 96 1.35 9.58 -9.01
N GLY A 97 0.62 8.86 -8.15
CA GLY A 97 0.37 7.42 -8.30
C GLY A 97 -0.46 7.10 -9.55
N ILE A 98 -1.53 7.86 -9.80
CA ILE A 98 -2.34 7.71 -11.01
C ILE A 98 -1.52 8.09 -12.25
N ALA A 99 -0.80 9.22 -12.22
CA ALA A 99 0.04 9.66 -13.34
C ALA A 99 1.10 8.60 -13.70
N MET A 100 1.76 8.00 -12.70
CA MET A 100 2.73 6.93 -12.91
C MET A 100 2.07 5.68 -13.53
N THR A 101 0.92 5.27 -13.02
CA THR A 101 0.17 4.12 -13.54
C THR A 101 -0.22 4.33 -15.00
N VAL A 102 -0.79 5.50 -15.32
CA VAL A 102 -1.16 5.90 -16.68
C VAL A 102 0.05 5.89 -17.60
N SER A 103 1.19 6.43 -17.15
CA SER A 103 2.43 6.45 -17.93
C SER A 103 2.94 5.04 -18.26
N VAL A 104 2.96 4.13 -17.28
CA VAL A 104 3.39 2.73 -17.48
C VAL A 104 2.47 2.00 -18.46
N VAL A 105 1.16 2.14 -18.29
CA VAL A 105 0.15 1.48 -19.13
C VAL A 105 0.18 2.03 -20.56
N ARG A 106 0.25 3.35 -20.73
CA ARG A 106 0.41 4.00 -22.05
C ARG A 106 1.68 3.56 -22.76
N ALA A 107 2.76 3.30 -22.03
CA ALA A 107 4.01 2.79 -22.59
C ALA A 107 3.97 1.29 -22.92
N GLY A 108 2.90 0.56 -22.57
CA GLY A 108 2.83 -0.89 -22.74
C GLY A 108 3.77 -1.67 -21.80
N ARG A 109 4.13 -1.08 -20.66
CA ARG A 109 5.15 -1.60 -19.73
C ARG A 109 4.58 -2.13 -18.42
N ALA A 110 3.30 -2.51 -18.39
CA ALA A 110 2.74 -3.21 -17.25
C ALA A 110 3.56 -4.48 -16.97
N PRO A 111 3.86 -4.82 -15.70
CA PRO A 111 4.63 -6.02 -15.39
C PRO A 111 3.96 -7.26 -15.99
N PHE A 112 4.74 -8.12 -16.65
CA PHE A 112 4.24 -9.25 -17.45
C PHE A 112 3.47 -10.31 -16.65
N PHE A 113 3.60 -10.29 -15.32
CA PHE A 113 2.84 -11.16 -14.41
C PHE A 113 1.49 -10.56 -13.97
N PHE A 114 1.09 -9.43 -14.55
CA PHE A 114 -0.26 -8.87 -14.44
C PHE A 114 -0.90 -8.71 -15.81
N LEU A 115 -2.23 -8.82 -15.84
CA LEU A 115 -3.01 -8.32 -16.96
C LEU A 115 -2.91 -6.79 -17.00
N PRO A 116 -2.61 -6.14 -18.14
CA PRO A 116 -2.42 -4.69 -18.21
C PRO A 116 -3.65 -3.88 -17.75
N GLY A 117 -4.86 -4.33 -18.09
CA GLY A 117 -6.11 -3.73 -17.61
C GLY A 117 -6.28 -3.85 -16.10
N TYR A 118 -5.93 -5.02 -15.55
CA TYR A 118 -5.92 -5.24 -14.10
C TYR A 118 -4.90 -4.35 -13.40
N PHE A 119 -3.69 -4.22 -13.94
CA PHE A 119 -2.65 -3.37 -13.38
C PHE A 119 -3.10 -1.90 -13.28
N LEU A 120 -3.79 -1.38 -14.31
CA LEU A 120 -4.36 -0.02 -14.27
C LEU A 120 -5.33 0.15 -13.09
N VAL A 121 -6.34 -0.71 -13.01
CA VAL A 121 -7.40 -0.64 -11.99
C VAL A 121 -6.81 -0.84 -10.58
N MET A 122 -5.95 -1.84 -10.41
CA MET A 122 -5.31 -2.19 -9.15
C MET A 122 -4.58 -0.98 -8.53
N ASN A 123 -3.71 -0.32 -9.29
CA ASN A 123 -2.91 0.77 -8.73
C ASN A 123 -3.76 2.00 -8.41
N VAL A 124 -4.78 2.30 -9.21
CA VAL A 124 -5.72 3.41 -8.96
C VAL A 124 -6.55 3.13 -7.70
N LEU A 125 -7.15 1.95 -7.58
CA LEU A 125 -7.93 1.59 -6.39
C LEU A 125 -7.07 1.51 -5.12
N ALA A 126 -5.82 1.03 -5.23
CA ALA A 126 -4.90 0.97 -4.10
C ALA A 126 -4.60 2.35 -3.51
N VAL A 127 -4.24 3.34 -4.35
CA VAL A 127 -3.92 4.69 -3.86
C VAL A 127 -5.14 5.42 -3.32
N LEU A 128 -6.32 5.23 -3.93
CA LEU A 128 -7.58 5.79 -3.42
C LEU A 128 -7.98 5.16 -2.08
N THR A 129 -7.84 3.84 -1.94
CA THR A 129 -8.12 3.13 -0.69
C THR A 129 -7.18 3.58 0.43
N PHE A 130 -5.88 3.74 0.12
CA PHE A 130 -4.91 4.33 1.04
C PHE A 130 -5.35 5.70 1.53
N ALA A 131 -5.68 6.62 0.62
CA ALA A 131 -6.06 7.97 0.98
C ALA A 131 -7.37 7.99 1.80
N GLY A 132 -8.36 7.19 1.41
CA GLY A 132 -9.62 7.05 2.12
C GLY A 132 -9.44 6.53 3.55
N LEU A 133 -8.69 5.44 3.74
CA LEU A 133 -8.38 4.90 5.06
C LEU A 133 -7.56 5.88 5.91
N LEU A 134 -6.58 6.57 5.31
CA LEU A 134 -5.77 7.56 6.00
C LEU A 134 -6.62 8.76 6.46
N TRP A 135 -7.43 9.34 5.58
CA TRP A 135 -8.31 10.46 5.93
C TRP A 135 -9.37 10.05 6.94
N TRP A 136 -9.90 8.83 6.86
CA TRP A 136 -10.81 8.30 7.88
C TRP A 136 -10.10 8.16 9.23
N GLY A 137 -8.87 7.64 9.24
CA GLY A 137 -8.01 7.61 10.41
C GLY A 137 -7.79 9.00 11.01
N VAL A 138 -7.48 10.00 10.18
CA VAL A 138 -7.29 11.41 10.60
C VAL A 138 -8.59 12.04 11.11
N ALA A 139 -9.74 11.73 10.51
CA ALA A 139 -11.05 12.15 11.01
C ALA A 139 -11.31 11.56 12.41
N ARG A 140 -10.87 10.33 12.65
CA ARG A 140 -10.90 9.64 13.95
C ARG A 140 -9.72 9.97 14.87
N ARG A 141 -8.94 11.03 14.63
CA ARG A 141 -7.76 11.41 15.47
C ARG A 141 -8.01 11.59 16.97
N ARG A 142 -9.25 11.86 17.38
CA ARG A 142 -9.65 11.93 18.81
C ARG A 142 -9.90 10.55 19.42
N GLN A 143 -10.12 9.52 18.59
CA GLN A 143 -10.26 8.11 18.96
C GLN A 143 -8.98 7.38 18.56
N THR A 144 -7.94 7.52 19.37
CA THR A 144 -6.56 7.09 19.02
C THR A 144 -6.45 5.60 18.69
N GLU A 145 -7.30 4.76 19.27
CA GLU A 145 -7.40 3.32 18.95
C GLU A 145 -7.86 3.06 17.51
N TRP A 146 -8.82 3.84 17.02
CA TRP A 146 -9.27 3.82 15.62
C TRP A 146 -8.20 4.39 14.69
N HIS A 147 -7.69 5.58 15.02
CA HIS A 147 -6.71 6.30 14.20
C HIS A 147 -5.52 5.41 13.83
N ARG A 148 -4.84 4.83 14.82
CA ARG A 148 -3.61 4.06 14.57
C ARG A 148 -3.85 2.82 13.71
N ARG A 149 -4.96 2.11 13.92
CA ARG A 149 -5.28 0.87 13.19
C ARG A 149 -5.69 1.14 11.76
N LEU A 150 -6.51 2.18 11.54
CA LEU A 150 -6.89 2.62 10.20
C LEU A 150 -5.68 3.11 9.40
N VAL A 151 -4.75 3.84 10.03
CA VAL A 151 -3.53 4.32 9.36
C VAL A 151 -2.59 3.16 8.99
N MET A 152 -2.51 2.09 9.80
CA MET A 152 -1.79 0.87 9.41
C MET A 152 -2.44 0.17 8.22
N CYS A 153 -3.78 0.09 8.19
CA CYS A 153 -4.50 -0.45 7.04
C CYS A 153 -4.31 0.42 5.78
N ALA A 154 -4.28 1.75 5.94
CA ALA A 154 -3.98 2.67 4.85
C ALA A 154 -2.62 2.38 4.25
N MET A 155 -1.56 2.32 5.07
CA MET A 155 -0.22 1.98 4.59
C MET A 155 -0.21 0.61 3.91
N THR A 156 -0.92 -0.38 4.46
CA THR A 156 -1.04 -1.72 3.88
C THR A 156 -1.59 -1.67 2.44
N ALA A 157 -2.59 -0.84 2.16
CA ALA A 157 -3.23 -0.74 0.84
C ALA A 157 -2.26 -0.41 -0.31
N ILE A 158 -1.17 0.31 -0.03
CA ILE A 158 -0.17 0.73 -1.03
C ILE A 158 1.11 -0.12 -1.01
N MET A 159 1.13 -1.24 -0.28
CA MET A 159 2.31 -2.12 -0.22
C MET A 159 2.40 -3.14 -1.38
N GLY A 160 1.39 -3.22 -2.24
CA GLY A 160 1.37 -4.16 -3.38
C GLY A 160 2.65 -4.12 -4.23
N PRO A 161 3.16 -2.94 -4.63
CA PRO A 161 4.42 -2.82 -5.38
C PRO A 161 5.64 -3.38 -4.65
N ALA A 162 5.72 -3.31 -3.31
CA ALA A 162 6.83 -3.88 -2.56
C ALA A 162 6.77 -5.41 -2.56
N PHE A 163 5.60 -5.98 -2.28
CA PHE A 163 5.41 -7.44 -2.29
C PHE A 163 5.55 -8.05 -3.68
N GLY A 164 5.04 -7.40 -4.73
CA GLY A 164 5.22 -7.86 -6.12
C GLY A 164 6.67 -7.89 -6.59
N ARG A 165 7.58 -7.23 -5.86
CA ARG A 165 9.04 -7.29 -6.09
C ARG A 165 9.76 -8.31 -5.23
N LEU A 166 9.18 -8.75 -4.12
CA LEU A 166 9.78 -9.73 -3.19
C LEU A 166 9.29 -11.14 -3.45
N LEU A 167 7.99 -11.31 -3.70
CA LEU A 167 7.40 -12.60 -3.98
C LEU A 167 7.73 -13.03 -5.41
N PRO A 168 7.77 -14.35 -5.68
CA PRO A 168 7.99 -14.88 -7.03
C PRO A 168 6.74 -14.71 -7.90
N ALA A 169 6.28 -13.47 -8.08
CA ALA A 169 5.03 -13.13 -8.75
C ALA A 169 4.86 -13.75 -10.14
N PRO A 170 5.90 -13.90 -10.99
CA PRO A 170 5.81 -14.65 -12.24
C PRO A 170 5.42 -16.12 -12.09
N LEU A 171 5.87 -16.80 -11.04
CA LEU A 171 5.55 -18.21 -10.78
C LEU A 171 4.13 -18.38 -10.21
N MET A 172 3.48 -17.28 -9.85
CA MET A 172 2.17 -17.27 -9.21
C MET A 172 1.04 -16.98 -10.20
N ILE A 173 1.32 -16.79 -11.50
CA ILE A 173 0.29 -16.57 -12.52
C ILE A 173 -0.70 -17.76 -12.53
N PRO A 174 -2.03 -17.54 -12.55
CA PRO A 174 -2.73 -16.25 -12.64
C PRO A 174 -3.01 -15.57 -11.27
N TRP A 175 -2.64 -16.21 -10.17
CA TRP A 175 -2.87 -15.80 -8.78
C TRP A 175 -1.89 -14.76 -8.21
N SER A 176 -1.04 -14.14 -9.05
CA SER A 176 0.00 -13.20 -8.60
C SER A 176 -0.58 -12.06 -7.75
N ALA A 177 -1.73 -11.49 -8.14
CA ALA A 177 -2.42 -10.45 -7.39
C ALA A 177 -2.86 -10.93 -5.99
N TRP A 178 -3.52 -12.09 -5.93
CA TRP A 178 -4.02 -12.66 -4.67
C TRP A 178 -2.91 -13.06 -3.71
N GLY A 179 -1.78 -13.59 -4.21
CA GLY A 179 -0.66 -13.90 -3.33
C GLY A 179 0.12 -12.66 -2.87
N ILE A 180 0.21 -11.60 -3.69
CA ILE A 180 0.69 -10.28 -3.25
C ILE A 180 -0.22 -9.72 -2.15
N PHE A 181 -1.54 -9.77 -2.36
CA PHE A 181 -2.53 -9.36 -1.37
C PHE A 181 -2.42 -10.16 -0.07
N ALA A 182 -2.24 -11.47 -0.14
CA ALA A 182 -2.01 -12.32 1.03
C ALA A 182 -0.77 -11.88 1.83
N GLY A 183 0.33 -11.53 1.14
CA GLY A 183 1.52 -10.94 1.77
C GLY A 183 1.21 -9.63 2.49
N MET A 184 0.44 -8.73 1.86
CA MET A 184 0.02 -7.47 2.46
C MET A 184 -0.81 -7.69 3.74
N MET A 185 -1.67 -8.72 3.78
CA MET A 185 -2.53 -9.00 4.93
C MET A 185 -1.76 -9.42 6.19
N LEU A 186 -0.48 -9.78 6.09
CA LEU A 186 0.34 -10.11 7.26
C LEU A 186 0.39 -8.96 8.29
N PHE A 187 0.36 -7.70 7.84
CA PHE A 187 0.40 -6.53 8.73
C PHE A 187 -0.87 -6.32 9.56
N PRO A 188 -2.07 -6.20 8.96
CA PRO A 188 -3.30 -6.10 9.74
C PRO A 188 -3.55 -7.35 10.59
N LEU A 189 -3.22 -8.55 10.09
CA LEU A 189 -3.33 -9.78 10.87
C LEU A 189 -2.40 -9.77 12.09
N ALA A 190 -1.15 -9.32 11.96
CA ALA A 190 -0.26 -9.14 13.09
C ALA A 190 -0.84 -8.15 14.13
N GLY A 191 -1.48 -7.09 13.66
CA GLY A 191 -2.22 -6.13 14.49
C GLY A 191 -3.39 -6.75 15.24
N MET A 192 -4.20 -7.58 14.58
CA MET A 192 -5.32 -8.30 15.19
C MET A 192 -4.84 -9.32 16.23
N VAL A 193 -3.78 -10.07 15.93
CA VAL A 193 -3.16 -11.01 16.87
C VAL A 193 -2.61 -10.28 18.10
N HIS A 194 -1.96 -9.12 17.91
CA HIS A 194 -1.51 -8.28 19.02
C HIS A 194 -2.66 -7.81 19.90
N ASP A 195 -3.76 -7.34 19.29
CA ASP A 195 -4.96 -6.92 20.01
C ASP A 195 -5.55 -8.06 20.85
N VAL A 196 -5.71 -9.26 20.29
CA VAL A 196 -6.18 -10.44 21.05
C VAL A 196 -5.24 -10.78 22.20
N ARG A 197 -3.93 -10.80 21.96
CA ARG A 197 -2.93 -11.14 22.98
C ARG A 197 -2.86 -10.11 24.13
N ARG A 198 -3.13 -8.84 23.86
CA ARG A 198 -3.03 -7.77 24.85
C ARG A 198 -4.36 -7.43 25.52
N HIS A 199 -5.44 -7.44 24.77
CA HIS A 199 -6.76 -6.94 25.19
C HIS A 199 -7.83 -8.04 25.26
N GLY A 200 -7.57 -9.23 24.71
CA GLY A 200 -8.52 -10.35 24.68
C GLY A 200 -9.50 -10.36 23.50
N TRP A 201 -9.49 -9.31 22.66
CA TRP A 201 -10.40 -9.16 21.52
C TRP A 201 -9.77 -8.29 20.44
N VAL A 202 -10.25 -8.43 19.19
CA VAL A 202 -9.81 -7.62 18.05
C VAL A 202 -10.59 -6.30 18.02
N HIS A 203 -9.89 -5.16 18.05
CA HIS A 203 -10.55 -3.86 17.94
C HIS A 203 -11.28 -3.70 16.59
N PRO A 204 -12.48 -3.08 16.52
CA PRO A 204 -13.32 -3.13 15.33
C PRO A 204 -12.67 -2.44 14.12
N ALA A 205 -11.84 -1.42 14.36
CA ALA A 205 -11.06 -0.75 13.32
C ALA A 205 -10.25 -1.71 12.43
N TRP A 206 -9.74 -2.83 12.98
CA TRP A 206 -9.07 -3.85 12.16
C TRP A 206 -10.03 -4.54 11.22
N TRP A 207 -11.21 -4.94 11.70
CA TRP A 207 -12.23 -5.57 10.87
C TRP A 207 -12.68 -4.66 9.73
N TYR A 208 -12.93 -3.37 10.01
CA TYR A 208 -13.26 -2.41 8.95
C TYR A 208 -12.11 -2.21 7.96
N GLY A 209 -10.88 -2.08 8.45
CA GLY A 209 -9.70 -1.93 7.59
C GLY A 209 -9.49 -3.15 6.70
N VAL A 210 -9.55 -4.36 7.25
CA VAL A 210 -9.43 -5.63 6.51
C VAL A 210 -10.58 -5.80 5.52
N ALA A 211 -11.83 -5.53 5.92
CA ALA A 211 -12.97 -5.60 5.03
C ALA A 211 -12.83 -4.63 3.85
N ILE A 212 -12.33 -3.42 4.07
CA ILE A 212 -12.06 -2.45 3.01
C ILE A 212 -10.92 -2.95 2.10
N LEU A 213 -9.85 -3.52 2.65
CA LEU A 213 -8.74 -4.08 1.86
C LEU A 213 -9.18 -5.27 1.01
N ILE A 214 -10.00 -6.17 1.56
CA ILE A 214 -10.61 -7.28 0.81
C ILE A 214 -11.56 -6.74 -0.25
N GLY A 215 -12.43 -5.79 0.11
CA GLY A 215 -13.34 -5.14 -0.82
C GLY A 215 -12.60 -4.48 -1.98
N MET A 216 -11.47 -3.82 -1.70
CA MET A 216 -10.57 -3.27 -2.71
C MET A 216 -10.07 -4.37 -3.65
N GLN A 217 -9.52 -5.48 -3.13
CA GLN A 217 -9.02 -6.60 -3.94
C GLN A 217 -10.11 -7.22 -4.82
N VAL A 218 -11.28 -7.50 -4.24
CA VAL A 218 -12.43 -8.06 -4.98
C VAL A 218 -12.92 -7.08 -6.05
N THR A 219 -12.96 -5.78 -5.73
CA THR A 219 -13.38 -4.75 -6.70
C THR A 219 -12.43 -4.68 -7.89
N MET A 220 -11.12 -4.87 -7.69
CA MET A 220 -10.15 -4.95 -8.79
C MET A 220 -10.53 -6.07 -9.78
N ASP A 221 -10.82 -7.27 -9.27
CA ASP A 221 -11.21 -8.43 -10.09
C ASP A 221 -12.53 -8.16 -10.83
N LEU A 222 -13.53 -7.61 -10.13
CA LEU A 222 -14.84 -7.33 -10.72
C LEU A 222 -14.76 -6.25 -11.81
N VAL A 223 -14.07 -5.14 -11.59
CA VAL A 223 -14.00 -4.04 -12.57
C VAL A 223 -13.33 -4.50 -13.86
N VAL A 224 -12.28 -5.32 -13.76
CA VAL A 224 -11.55 -5.85 -14.92
C VAL A 224 -12.44 -6.73 -15.81
N LEU A 225 -13.41 -7.43 -15.23
CA LEU A 225 -14.35 -8.28 -15.96
C LEU A 225 -15.53 -7.51 -16.59
N THR A 226 -15.63 -6.20 -16.35
CA THR A 226 -16.74 -5.37 -16.85
C THR A 226 -16.34 -4.53 -18.05
N PRO A 227 -17.32 -4.06 -18.86
CA PRO A 227 -17.08 -3.07 -19.91
C PRO A 227 -16.41 -1.78 -19.40
N ILE A 228 -16.56 -1.46 -18.10
CA ILE A 228 -15.92 -0.31 -17.47
C ILE A 228 -14.39 -0.49 -17.48
N GLY A 229 -13.88 -1.65 -17.07
CA GLY A 229 -12.44 -1.92 -17.07
C GLY A 229 -11.84 -1.86 -18.49
N VAL A 230 -12.56 -2.42 -19.47
CA VAL A 230 -12.20 -2.36 -20.89
C VAL A 230 -12.14 -0.92 -21.38
N GLY A 231 -13.20 -0.15 -21.13
CA GLY A 231 -13.32 1.25 -21.57
C GLY A 231 -12.28 2.16 -20.92
N LEU A 232 -12.02 1.98 -19.61
CA LEU A 232 -10.98 2.72 -18.89
C LEU A 232 -9.60 2.46 -19.50
N TYR A 233 -9.25 1.20 -19.76
CA TYR A 233 -7.97 0.87 -20.39
C TYR A 233 -7.86 1.49 -21.78
N ALA A 234 -8.86 1.28 -22.64
CA ALA A 234 -8.88 1.82 -24.00
C ALA A 234 -8.73 3.35 -24.01
N MET A 235 -9.49 4.05 -23.16
CA MET A 235 -9.40 5.50 -22.99
C MET A 235 -8.01 5.94 -22.55
N VAL A 236 -7.43 5.30 -21.54
CA VAL A 236 -6.11 5.65 -21.01
C VAL A 236 -5.01 5.40 -22.05
N THR A 237 -5.10 4.31 -22.83
CA THR A 237 -4.08 3.95 -23.82
C THR A 237 -4.25 4.62 -25.18
N ALA A 238 -5.37 5.31 -25.43
CA ALA A 238 -5.66 5.92 -26.72
C ALA A 238 -4.50 6.79 -27.23
N GLY A 239 -4.11 6.54 -28.49
CA GLY A 239 -2.99 7.23 -29.16
C GLY A 239 -1.60 6.91 -28.59
N ALA A 240 -1.43 5.81 -27.85
CA ALA A 240 -0.14 5.41 -27.28
C ALA A 240 0.20 3.94 -27.60
N PRO A 241 1.48 3.53 -27.48
CA PRO A 241 1.89 2.14 -27.72
C PRO A 241 1.09 1.10 -26.93
N GLY A 242 0.66 1.44 -25.70
CA GLY A 242 -0.17 0.58 -24.86
C GLY A 242 -1.51 0.17 -25.47
N ALA A 243 -2.02 0.90 -26.48
CA ALA A 243 -3.25 0.55 -27.18
C ALA A 243 -3.13 -0.75 -28.00
N GLN A 244 -1.89 -1.13 -28.36
CA GLN A 244 -1.60 -2.38 -29.08
C GLN A 244 -1.44 -3.57 -28.12
N VAL A 245 -1.44 -3.35 -26.81
CA VAL A 245 -1.29 -4.41 -25.81
C VAL A 245 -2.67 -4.89 -25.38
N ALA A 246 -2.91 -6.20 -25.50
CA ALA A 246 -4.16 -6.81 -25.08
C ALA A 246 -4.38 -6.63 -23.56
N PRO A 247 -5.48 -5.99 -23.11
CA PRO A 247 -5.69 -5.64 -21.69
C PRO A 247 -5.87 -6.84 -20.77
N PHE A 248 -6.31 -7.98 -21.31
CA PHE A 248 -6.64 -9.20 -20.55
C PHE A 248 -5.82 -10.41 -20.99
N ALA A 249 -4.67 -10.18 -21.64
CA ALA A 249 -3.67 -11.21 -21.88
C ALA A 249 -2.39 -10.87 -21.10
N TYR A 250 -1.75 -11.90 -20.54
CA TYR A 250 -0.43 -11.71 -19.93
C TYR A 250 0.58 -11.36 -21.03
N PRO A 251 1.39 -10.29 -20.85
CA PRO A 251 2.51 -10.01 -21.73
C PRO A 251 3.49 -11.21 -21.76
N PRO A 252 4.25 -11.38 -22.86
CA PRO A 252 5.24 -12.44 -22.95
C PRO A 252 6.31 -12.29 -21.85
N PHE A 253 6.87 -13.43 -21.42
CA PHE A 253 8.01 -13.41 -20.50
C PHE A 253 9.18 -12.65 -21.15
N PRO A 254 9.88 -11.78 -20.40
CA PRO A 254 11.08 -11.15 -20.91
C PRO A 254 12.10 -12.23 -21.28
N LEU A 255 12.66 -12.13 -22.49
CA LEU A 255 13.71 -13.04 -22.94
C LEU A 255 14.87 -12.99 -21.95
N PRO A 256 15.51 -14.12 -21.62
CA PRO A 256 16.52 -14.20 -20.57
C PRO A 256 17.77 -13.30 -20.79
N PHE A 257 17.90 -12.64 -21.95
CA PHE A 257 19.03 -11.77 -22.30
C PHE A 257 18.64 -10.60 -23.23
N ALA A 258 17.59 -9.85 -22.94
CA ALA A 258 17.42 -8.56 -23.62
C ALA A 258 18.52 -7.60 -23.12
N PRO A 259 19.42 -7.08 -23.97
CA PRO A 259 20.38 -6.06 -23.56
C PRO A 259 19.60 -4.87 -23.00
N THR A 260 19.98 -4.41 -21.81
CA THR A 260 19.45 -3.16 -21.26
C THR A 260 19.86 -2.02 -22.20
N ALA A 261 18.90 -1.46 -22.92
CA ALA A 261 19.05 -0.20 -23.64
C ALA A 261 18.70 0.98 -22.72
#